data_AF-A0A420D183-F1
#
_entry.id   AF-A0A420D183-F1
#
_cell.length_a   1.000
_cell.length_b   1.000
_cell.length_c   1.000
_cell.angle_alpha   90.00
_cell.angle_beta   90.00
_cell.angle_gamma   90.00
#
_symmetry.space_group_name_H-M   'P 1'
#
loop_
_entity.id
_entity.type
_entity.pdbx_description
1 polymer ?
#
loop_
_entity_poly.entity_id
_entity_poly.type
_entity_poly.pdbx_seq_one_letter_code
_entity_poly.pdbx_strand_id
1 'polypeptide(L)'
;MVGQVTFRKDVLRHLGLKPGDQVEVDLLPDGRATLAAARPKGTFEDVADLLKGRTNGRVLSMDELDVAISEAGMRAGLGDGL
;
A
#
# COMPACT_ATOMS: atom_id res chain seq x y z
N MET A 1 22.58 -8.07 24.84
CA MET A 1 23.38 -6.95 24.29
C MET A 1 22.58 -6.38 23.12
N VAL A 2 22.31 -5.08 23.10
CA VAL A 2 21.60 -4.44 21.98
C VAL A 2 22.65 -4.03 20.95
N GLY A 3 22.55 -4.53 19.71
CA GLY A 3 23.43 -4.16 18.61
C GLY A 3 22.81 -3.01 17.81
N GLN A 4 23.55 -1.90 17.65
CA GLN A 4 23.12 -0.78 16.81
C GLN A 4 23.95 -0.75 15.53
N VAL A 5 23.28 -0.59 14.39
CA VAL A 5 23.90 -0.40 13.08
C VAL A 5 23.51 0.95 12.50
N THR A 6 24.44 1.60 11.80
CA THR A 6 24.24 2.94 11.23
C THR A 6 24.12 2.83 9.71
N PHE A 7 23.08 3.43 9.15
CA PHE A 7 22.87 3.49 7.70
C PHE A 7 23.16 4.90 7.16
N ARG A 8 23.59 4.96 5.88
CA ARG A 8 23.69 6.24 5.18
C ARG A 8 22.29 6.79 4.87
N LYS A 9 22.16 8.11 4.78
CA LYS A 9 20.88 8.81 4.57
C LYS A 9 20.20 8.45 3.24
N ASP A 10 20.99 8.21 2.19
CA ASP A 10 20.52 7.78 0.88
C ASP A 10 19.91 6.37 0.90
N VAL A 11 20.52 5.45 1.64
CA VAL A 11 19.98 4.10 1.85
C VAL A 11 18.64 4.15 2.59
N LEU A 12 18.54 4.93 3.67
CA LEU A 12 17.27 5.12 4.39
C LEU A 12 16.17 5.67 3.48
N ARG A 13 16.49 6.67 2.65
CA ARG A 13 15.55 7.25 1.69
C ARG A 13 15.12 6.25 0.62
N HIS A 14 16.04 5.43 0.12
CA HIS A 14 15.71 4.40 -0.86
C HIS A 14 14.76 3.33 -0.28
N LEU A 15 14.98 2.96 0.98
CA LEU A 15 14.12 2.02 1.70
C LEU A 15 12.82 2.65 2.22
N GLY A 16 12.69 3.98 2.20
CA GLY A 16 11.54 4.69 2.74
C GLY A 16 11.47 4.72 4.27
N LEU A 17 12.61 4.55 4.95
CA LEU A 17 12.70 4.40 6.41
C LEU A 17 13.09 5.70 7.13
N LYS A 18 12.57 5.88 8.34
CA LYS A 18 12.93 6.91 9.31
C LYS A 18 13.56 6.29 10.57
N PRO A 19 14.35 7.05 11.35
CA PRO A 19 14.84 6.56 12.63
C PRO A 19 13.70 6.14 13.56
N GLY A 20 13.74 4.91 14.07
CA GLY A 20 12.68 4.34 14.90
C GLY A 20 11.70 3.43 14.14
N ASP A 21 11.74 3.41 12.81
CA ASP A 21 10.90 2.52 12.02
C ASP A 21 11.31 1.05 12.20
N GLN A 22 10.32 0.16 12.13
CA GLN A 22 10.54 -1.27 12.15
C GLN A 22 10.95 -1.77 10.76
N VAL A 23 11.92 -2.68 10.73
CA VAL A 23 12.42 -3.32 9.50
C VAL A 23 12.28 -4.82 9.62
N GLU A 24 12.01 -5.47 8.50
CA GLU A 24 12.14 -6.93 8.38
C GLU A 24 13.55 -7.26 7.88
N VAL A 25 14.15 -8.29 8.50
CA VAL A 25 15.50 -8.75 8.19
C VAL A 25 15.45 -10.23 7.88
N ASP A 26 15.83 -10.60 6.66
CA ASP A 26 16.05 -12.00 6.30
C ASP A 26 17.55 -12.26 6.23
N LEU A 27 18.00 -13.26 6.98
CA LEU A 27 19.40 -13.68 6.98
C LEU A 27 19.66 -14.61 5.80
N LEU A 28 20.73 -14.33 5.07
CA LEU A 28 21.18 -15.09 3.92
C LEU A 28 22.49 -15.82 4.24
N PRO A 29 22.82 -16.89 3.50
CA PRO A 29 24.15 -17.49 3.56
C PRO A 29 25.27 -16.47 3.30
N ASP A 30 26.49 -16.82 3.71
CA ASP A 30 27.70 -16.02 3.56
C ASP A 30 27.72 -14.71 4.38
N GLY A 31 26.95 -14.65 5.47
CA GLY A 31 26.93 -13.49 6.37
C GLY A 31 26.23 -12.27 5.77
N ARG A 32 25.28 -12.49 4.87
CA ARG A 32 24.48 -11.43 4.23
C ARG A 32 23.09 -11.34 4.86
N ALA A 33 22.42 -10.22 4.64
CA ALA A 33 21.02 -10.05 5.01
C ALA A 33 20.31 -9.12 4.03
N THR A 34 19.02 -9.35 3.82
CA THR A 34 18.13 -8.39 3.14
C THR A 34 17.36 -7.58 4.17
N LEU A 35 17.17 -6.30 3.86
CA LEU A 35 16.47 -5.34 4.70
C LEU A 35 15.31 -4.76 3.90
N ALA A 36 14.11 -4.85 4.45
CA ALA A 36 12.92 -4.24 3.88
C ALA A 36 12.19 -3.43 4.95
N ALA A 37 11.50 -2.36 4.52
CA ALA A 37 10.57 -1.69 5.40
C ALA A 37 9.47 -2.67 5.83
N ALA A 38 9.16 -2.71 7.11
CA ALA A 38 8.09 -3.58 7.60
C ALA A 38 6.78 -3.17 6.92
N ARG A 39 6.23 -4.08 6.11
CA ARG A 39 4.92 -3.85 5.50
C ARG A 39 3.85 -4.18 6.53
N PRO A 40 2.80 -3.35 6.68
CA PRO A 40 1.65 -3.73 7.49
C PRO A 40 1.11 -5.05 6.94
N LYS A 41 1.13 -6.08 7.77
CA LYS A 41 0.53 -7.38 7.45
C LYS A 41 -0.95 -7.24 7.69
N GLY A 42 -1.70 -7.16 6.60
CA GLY A 42 -3.16 -7.27 6.58
C GLY A 42 -3.55 -8.42 5.68
N THR A 43 -4.58 -9.14 6.09
CA THR A 43 -5.28 -10.14 5.30
C THR A 43 -6.46 -9.49 4.57
N PHE A 44 -7.02 -10.17 3.57
CA PHE A 44 -8.28 -9.73 2.98
C PHE A 44 -9.45 -9.78 3.96
N GLU A 45 -9.35 -10.61 5.00
CA GLU A 45 -10.34 -10.69 6.07
C GLU A 45 -10.36 -9.39 6.91
N ASP A 46 -9.21 -8.75 7.10
CA ASP A 46 -9.09 -7.48 7.85
C ASP A 46 -9.84 -6.31 7.17
N VAL A 47 -10.16 -6.43 5.88
CA VAL A 47 -10.92 -5.42 5.11
C VAL A 47 -12.34 -5.88 4.76
N ALA A 48 -12.76 -7.05 5.24
CA ALA A 48 -14.14 -7.50 5.08
C ALA A 48 -15.11 -6.48 5.69
N ASP A 49 -16.28 -6.30 5.07
CA ASP A 49 -17.34 -5.39 5.53
C ASP A 49 -16.97 -3.89 5.62
N LEU A 50 -15.78 -3.45 5.16
CA LEU A 50 -15.33 -2.05 5.22
C LEU A 50 -16.34 -1.02 4.63
N LEU A 51 -17.11 -1.45 3.63
CA LEU A 51 -18.11 -0.65 2.92
C LEU A 51 -19.57 -0.96 3.33
N LYS A 52 -19.78 -1.89 4.26
CA LYS A 52 -21.13 -2.30 4.69
C LYS A 52 -21.89 -1.13 5.30
N GLY A 53 -23.11 -0.90 4.81
CA GLY A 53 -23.95 0.23 5.25
C GLY A 53 -23.46 1.62 4.82
N ARG A 54 -22.37 1.71 4.04
CA ARG A 54 -21.79 2.97 3.54
C ARG A 54 -22.04 3.19 2.05
N THR A 55 -22.72 2.25 1.39
CA THR A 55 -23.08 2.34 -0.03
C THR A 55 -24.54 2.73 -0.20
N ASN A 56 -24.91 3.13 -1.41
CA ASN A 56 -26.29 3.45 -1.79
C ASN A 56 -27.15 2.19 -2.05
N GLY A 57 -26.65 0.99 -1.71
CA GLY A 57 -27.38 -0.27 -1.88
C GLY A 57 -27.56 -0.72 -3.34
N ARG A 58 -26.99 -0.01 -4.34
CA ARG A 58 -27.09 -0.43 -5.74
C ARG A 58 -26.23 -1.65 -5.99
N VAL A 59 -26.81 -2.62 -6.68
CA VAL A 59 -26.10 -3.77 -7.26
C VAL A 59 -26.05 -3.53 -8.76
N LEU A 60 -24.84 -3.44 -9.31
CA LEU A 60 -24.62 -3.19 -10.73
C LEU A 60 -24.34 -4.51 -11.45
N SER A 61 -24.89 -4.66 -12.65
CA SER A 61 -24.42 -5.65 -13.62
C SER A 61 -23.01 -5.29 -14.12
N MET A 62 -22.34 -6.23 -14.79
CA MET A 62 -21.03 -5.97 -15.39
C MET A 62 -21.08 -4.82 -16.40
N ASP A 63 -22.09 -4.80 -17.27
CA ASP A 63 -22.26 -3.75 -18.27
C ASP A 63 -22.46 -2.37 -17.63
N GLU A 64 -23.27 -2.26 -16.57
CA GLU A 64 -23.47 -1.01 -15.83
C GLU A 64 -22.20 -0.55 -15.11
N LEU A 65 -21.41 -1.50 -14.61
CA LEU A 65 -20.13 -1.20 -13.95
C LEU A 65 -19.11 -0.66 -14.95
N ASP A 66 -19.02 -1.28 -16.13
CA ASP A 66 -18.11 -0.84 -17.21
C ASP A 66 -18.45 0.56 -17.70
N VAL A 67 -19.75 0.86 -17.88
CA VAL A 67 -20.21 2.22 -18.21
C VAL A 67 -19.80 3.21 -17.12
N ALA A 68 -20.06 2.90 -15.85
CA ALA A 68 -19.73 3.78 -14.73
C ALA A 68 -18.22 4.07 -14.61
N ILE A 69 -17.36 3.07 -14.86
CA ILE A 69 -15.90 3.23 -14.86
C ILE A 69 -15.48 4.14 -16.03
N SER A 70 -16.04 3.91 -17.22
CA SER A 70 -15.73 4.70 -18.42
C SER A 70 -16.11 6.17 -18.22
N GLU A 71 -17.32 6.45 -17.74
CA GLU A 71 -17.81 7.81 -17.45
C GLU A 71 -16.95 8.50 -16.38
N ALA A 72 -16.61 7.81 -15.30
CA ALA A 72 -15.76 8.35 -14.24
C ALA A 72 -14.35 8.67 -14.76
N GLY A 73 -13.78 7.80 -15.60
CA GLY A 73 -12.48 8.01 -16.24
C GLY A 73 -12.47 9.21 -17.17
N MET A 74 -13.51 9.39 -18.00
CA MET A 74 -13.65 10.57 -18.86
C MET A 74 -13.70 11.87 -18.05
N ARG A 75 -14.51 11.89 -16.98
CA ARG A 75 -14.61 13.06 -16.09
C ARG A 75 -13.27 13.38 -15.41
N ALA A 76 -12.57 12.38 -14.90
CA ALA A 76 -11.28 12.59 -14.24
C ALA A 76 -10.17 13.04 -15.22
N GLY A 77 -10.19 12.53 -16.46
CA GLY A 77 -9.22 12.89 -17.49
C GLY A 77 -9.38 14.31 -18.08
N LEU A 78 -10.57 14.89 -17.98
CA LEU A 78 -10.85 16.25 -18.45
C LEU A 78 -10.35 17.35 -17.49
N GLY A 79 -9.98 17.00 -16.24
CA GLY A 79 -9.74 17.96 -15.17
C GLY A 79 -11.02 18.73 -14.83
N ASP A 80 -11.15 19.20 -13.59
CA ASP A 80 -12.26 20.09 -13.23
C ASP A 80 -12.09 21.44 -13.95
N GLY A 81 -12.56 21.49 -15.20
CA GLY A 81 -12.64 22.68 -16.03
C GLY A 81 -14.09 23.09 -16.23
N LEU A 82 -14.74 23.54 -15.16
CA LEU A 82 -15.92 24.42 -15.13
C LEU A 82 -15.90 25.26 -13.85
#